data_AF-A0AA51L522-F1
#
_entry.id   AF-A0AA51L522-F1
#
_cell.length_a   1.000
_cell.length_b   1.000
_cell.length_c   1.000
_cell.angle_alpha   90.00
_cell.angle_beta   90.00
_cell.angle_gamma   90.00
#
_symmetry.space_group_name_H-M   'P 1'
#
loop_
_entity.id
_entity.type
_entity.pdbx_description
1 polymer ?
#
loop_
_entity_poly.entity_id
_entity_poly.type
_entity_poly.pdbx_seq_one_letter_code
_entity_poly.pdbx_strand_id
1 'polypeptide(L)'
;MKSVYGLMTNTGNGDEFLYDLGVWETEDAAAAYLKEEMPYSTGIWVGSITINDALPDDLDEDGDEMTTCSLCGVEYNEADVHLIDDQEVCIYCEPAYKENMPG
;
A
#
# COMPACT_ATOMS: atom_id res chain seq x y z
N MET A 1 8.11 3.90 11.34
CA MET A 1 7.98 5.15 10.58
C MET A 1 9.30 5.88 10.71
N LYS A 2 9.86 6.36 9.59
CA LYS A 2 11.11 7.11 9.55
C LYS A 2 10.84 8.55 9.12
N SER A 3 11.56 9.49 9.74
CA SER A 3 11.61 10.87 9.26
C SER A 3 12.72 11.00 8.23
N VAL A 4 12.37 11.56 7.07
CA VAL A 4 13.31 11.97 6.03
C VAL A 4 13.06 13.43 5.69
N TYR A 5 13.96 14.03 4.91
CA TYR A 5 13.89 15.42 4.52
C TYR A 5 13.74 15.50 3.01
N GLY A 6 12.91 16.43 2.55
CA GLY A 6 12.64 16.67 1.14
C GLY A 6 12.54 18.16 0.83
N LEU A 7 12.45 18.47 -0.46
CA LEU A 7 12.26 19.85 -0.91
C LEU A 7 10.77 20.16 -1.07
N MET A 8 10.34 21.25 -0.45
CA MET A 8 8.98 21.72 -0.41
C MET A 8 8.83 23.00 -1.22
N THR A 9 7.67 23.21 -1.81
CA THR A 9 7.28 24.48 -2.46
C THR A 9 5.86 24.85 -2.06
N ASN A 10 5.49 26.12 -2.22
CA ASN A 10 4.11 26.56 -2.02
C ASN A 10 3.49 26.97 -3.36
N THR A 11 2.48 26.23 -3.83
CA THR A 11 1.79 26.50 -5.10
C THR A 11 0.57 27.42 -4.93
N GLY A 12 0.37 27.99 -3.74
CA GLY A 12 -0.75 28.86 -3.38
C GLY A 12 -1.91 28.14 -2.69
N ASN A 13 -2.00 26.81 -2.81
CA ASN A 13 -3.05 26.01 -2.17
C ASN A 13 -2.52 25.10 -1.03
N GLY A 14 -1.23 25.20 -0.71
CA GLY A 14 -0.59 24.41 0.33
C GLY A 14 0.89 24.20 0.05
N ASP A 15 1.54 23.55 1.00
CA ASP A 15 2.93 23.11 0.86
C ASP A 15 2.95 21.77 0.14
N GLU A 16 3.70 21.70 -0.96
CA GLU A 16 3.82 20.53 -1.82
C GLU A 16 5.23 19.98 -1.79
N PHE A 17 5.34 18.65 -1.77
CA PHE A 17 6.61 17.94 -1.80
C PHE A 17 7.08 17.69 -3.25
N LEU A 18 8.30 18.10 -3.56
CA LEU A 18 8.95 17.88 -4.86
C LEU A 18 9.58 16.48 -4.94
N TYR A 19 8.73 15.47 -5.05
CA TYR A 19 9.13 14.05 -5.01
C TYR A 19 10.16 13.64 -6.06
N ASP A 20 10.18 14.30 -7.22
CA ASP A 20 11.15 14.03 -8.30
C ASP A 20 12.60 14.39 -7.94
N LEU A 21 12.82 15.25 -6.94
CA LEU A 21 14.15 15.69 -6.52
C LEU A 21 14.79 14.76 -5.48
N GLY A 22 14.00 13.84 -4.91
CA GLY A 22 14.46 12.85 -3.94
C GLY A 22 14.22 13.22 -2.48
N VAL A 23 14.72 12.35 -1.60
CA VAL A 23 14.66 12.45 -0.14
C VAL A 23 16.03 12.20 0.47
N TRP A 24 16.30 12.85 1.59
CA TRP A 24 17.56 12.76 2.32
C TRP A 24 17.34 12.31 3.76
N GLU A 25 18.32 11.62 4.33
CA GLU A 25 18.25 11.17 5.73
C GLU A 25 18.41 12.30 6.74
N THR A 26 19.02 13.42 6.34
CA THR A 26 19.28 14.57 7.20
C THR A 26 18.85 15.87 6.53
N GLU A 27 18.45 16.84 7.36
CA GLU A 27 18.09 18.19 6.91
C GLU A 27 19.25 18.88 6.19
N ASP A 28 20.46 18.73 6.74
CA ASP A 28 21.68 19.33 6.19
C ASP A 28 21.99 18.82 4.78
N ALA A 29 21.74 17.54 4.49
CA ALA A 29 21.99 16.98 3.16
C ALA A 29 20.98 17.52 2.12
N ALA A 30 19.71 17.67 2.50
CA ALA A 30 18.70 18.30 1.65
C ALA A 30 19.00 19.79 1.44
N ALA A 31 19.45 20.49 2.48
CA ALA A 31 19.83 21.91 2.42
C ALA A 31 21.08 22.13 1.55
N ALA A 32 22.07 21.23 1.64
CA ALA A 32 23.25 21.25 0.78
C ALA A 32 22.85 21.10 -0.69
N TYR A 33 22.00 20.13 -1.02
CA TYR A 33 21.50 19.95 -2.38
C TYR A 33 20.76 21.20 -2.88
N LEU A 34 19.85 21.77 -2.09
CA LEU A 34 19.12 22.99 -2.47
C LEU A 34 20.09 24.15 -2.79
N LYS A 35 21.16 24.29 -2.01
CA LYS A 35 22.15 25.35 -2.18
C LYS A 35 23.08 25.12 -3.38
N GLU A 36 23.49 23.88 -3.62
CA GLU A 36 24.50 23.54 -4.62
C GLU A 36 23.88 23.35 -6.01
N GLU A 37 22.78 22.61 -6.10
CA GLU A 37 22.13 22.26 -7.36
C GLU A 37 21.05 23.26 -7.78
N MET A 38 20.47 23.99 -6.82
CA MET A 38 19.38 24.95 -7.07
C MET A 38 19.64 26.36 -6.47
N PRO A 39 20.83 26.96 -6.66
CA PRO A 39 21.24 28.20 -5.98
C PRO A 39 20.39 29.44 -6.31
N TYR A 40 19.68 29.41 -7.44
CA TYR A 40 18.81 30.51 -7.89
C TYR A 40 17.32 30.21 -7.70
N SER A 41 16.98 29.06 -7.12
CA SER A 41 15.60 28.74 -6.79
C SER A 41 15.08 29.65 -5.68
N THR A 42 13.82 30.05 -5.79
CA THR A 42 13.13 30.87 -4.79
C THR A 42 11.80 30.21 -4.45
N GLY A 43 11.41 30.23 -3.18
CA GLY A 43 10.16 29.60 -2.74
C GLY A 43 10.25 28.09 -2.56
N ILE A 44 11.48 27.53 -2.57
CA ILE A 44 11.76 26.14 -2.21
C ILE A 44 12.46 26.13 -0.84
N TRP A 45 12.08 25.21 0.04
CA TRP A 45 12.70 25.02 1.35
C TRP A 45 12.78 23.54 1.72
N VAL A 46 13.57 23.22 2.75
CA VAL A 46 13.66 21.84 3.28
C VAL A 46 12.52 21.59 4.25
N GLY A 47 11.81 20.48 4.09
CA GLY A 47 10.75 20.03 4.98
C GLY A 47 10.95 18.59 5.45
N SER A 48 10.51 18.29 6.67
CA SER A 48 10.46 16.93 7.20
C SER A 48 9.25 16.19 6.64
N ILE A 49 9.47 14.95 6.22
CA ILE A 49 8.46 14.04 5.67
C ILE A 49 8.50 12.77 6.50
N THR A 50 7.35 12.37 7.01
CA THR A 50 7.22 11.07 7.68
C THR A 50 6.88 10.03 6.62
N ILE A 51 7.78 9.06 6.43
CA ILE A 51 7.53 7.91 5.57
C ILE A 51 7.26 6.69 6.45
N ASN A 52 6.39 5.80 5.94
CA ASN A 52 6.30 4.46 6.50
C ASN A 52 7.65 3.78 6.30
N ASP A 53 8.08 2.98 7.29
CA ASP A 53 9.25 2.15 7.06
C ASP A 53 8.92 1.18 5.92
N ALA A 54 9.95 0.76 5.18
CA ALA A 54 9.80 -0.45 4.39
C ALA A 54 9.26 -1.53 5.33
N LEU A 55 8.23 -2.25 4.87
CA LEU A 55 7.81 -3.43 5.59
C LEU A 55 9.05 -4.32 5.76
N PRO A 56 9.25 -4.94 6.93
CA PRO A 56 10.33 -5.91 7.09
C PRO A 56 10.29 -6.89 5.92
N ASP A 57 11.45 -7.27 5.36
CA ASP A 57 11.53 -8.34 4.35
C ASP A 57 11.02 -9.69 4.91
N ASP A 58 10.92 -9.75 6.23
CA ASP A 58 10.43 -10.79 7.11
C ASP A 58 8.98 -10.55 7.57
N LEU A 59 8.21 -9.73 6.86
CA LEU A 59 6.80 -10.06 6.73
C LEU A 59 6.75 -11.39 6.00
N ASP A 60 6.45 -12.45 6.74
CA ASP A 60 5.94 -13.67 6.13
C ASP A 60 4.89 -13.23 5.11
N GLU A 61 4.96 -13.77 3.89
CA GLU A 61 3.80 -13.77 3.02
C GLU A 61 2.73 -14.54 3.80
N ASP A 62 1.99 -13.84 4.67
CA ASP A 62 0.67 -14.20 5.13
C ASP A 62 -0.21 -14.11 3.87
N GLY A 63 0.11 -14.93 2.87
CA GLY A 63 -0.82 -15.30 1.84
C GLY A 63 -1.90 -16.03 2.61
N ASP A 64 -2.99 -15.31 2.89
CA ASP A 64 -4.20 -15.87 3.45
C ASP A 64 -4.42 -17.25 2.80
N GLU A 65 -4.58 -18.29 3.63
CA GLU A 65 -4.68 -19.65 3.14
C GLU A 65 -5.84 -19.71 2.13
N MET A 66 -5.49 -19.90 0.86
CA MET A 66 -6.47 -19.88 -0.22
C MET A 66 -7.23 -21.20 -0.23
N THR A 67 -8.56 -21.10 -0.22
CA THR A 67 -9.46 -22.26 -0.22
C THR A 67 -10.04 -22.46 -1.61
N THR A 68 -10.04 -23.70 -2.11
CA THR A 68 -10.57 -24.01 -3.44
C THR A 68 -12.06 -24.31 -3.37
N CYS A 69 -12.87 -23.61 -4.16
CA CYS A 69 -14.28 -23.93 -4.25
C CYS A 69 -14.50 -25.32 -4.87
N SER A 70 -15.24 -26.19 -4.18
CA SER A 70 -15.61 -27.54 -4.60
C SER A 70 -16.48 -27.58 -5.87
N LEU A 71 -17.13 -26.46 -6.23
CA LEU A 71 -18.05 -26.40 -7.38
C LEU A 71 -17.40 -25.83 -8.65
N CYS A 72 -16.63 -24.74 -8.54
CA CYS A 72 -16.01 -24.09 -9.70
C CYS A 72 -14.49 -24.31 -9.81
N GLY A 73 -13.83 -24.83 -8.76
CA GLY A 73 -12.39 -25.09 -8.73
C GLY A 73 -11.51 -23.85 -8.68
N VAL A 74 -12.09 -22.66 -8.44
CA VAL A 74 -11.35 -21.40 -8.29
C VAL A 74 -10.92 -21.23 -6.83
N GLU A 75 -9.71 -20.70 -6.63
CA GLU A 75 -9.16 -20.34 -5.33
C GLU A 75 -9.72 -18.99 -4.86
N TYR A 76 -10.17 -18.96 -3.61
CA TYR A 76 -10.71 -17.79 -2.93
C TYR A 76 -10.05 -17.63 -1.57
N ASN A 77 -10.11 -16.42 -1.01
CA ASN A 77 -9.81 -16.24 0.40
C ASN A 77 -10.82 -17.05 1.23
N GLU A 78 -10.41 -17.59 2.38
CA GLU A 78 -11.31 -18.33 3.28
C GLU A 78 -12.57 -17.51 3.64
N ALA A 79 -12.43 -16.18 3.77
CA ALA A 79 -13.56 -15.27 4.03
C ALA A 79 -14.64 -15.25 2.94
N ASP A 80 -14.32 -15.70 1.72
CA ASP A 80 -15.22 -15.77 0.57
C ASP A 80 -15.71 -17.20 0.28
N VAL A 81 -15.44 -18.15 1.19
CA VAL A 81 -15.85 -19.56 1.10
C VAL A 81 -16.69 -19.94 2.32
N HIS A 82 -17.83 -20.59 2.06
CA HIS A 82 -18.68 -21.15 3.09
C HIS A 82 -18.63 -22.68 3.06
N LEU A 83 -18.55 -23.30 4.24
CA LEU A 83 -18.71 -24.74 4.39
C LEU A 83 -20.20 -25.09 4.42
N ILE A 84 -20.68 -25.76 3.36
CA ILE A 84 -22.08 -26.18 3.21
C ILE A 84 -22.09 -27.68 2.87
N ASP A 85 -22.74 -28.51 3.68
CA ASP A 85 -22.78 -29.98 3.52
C ASP A 85 -21.39 -30.63 3.32
N ASP A 86 -20.44 -30.24 4.15
CA ASP A 86 -19.03 -30.68 4.08
C ASP A 86 -18.32 -30.31 2.75
N GLN A 87 -18.84 -29.33 2.00
CA GLN A 87 -18.25 -28.78 0.78
C GLN A 87 -17.89 -27.31 0.94
N GLU A 88 -16.70 -26.95 0.47
CA GLU A 88 -16.22 -25.57 0.40
C GLU A 88 -16.85 -24.88 -0.82
N VAL A 89 -17.82 -24.00 -0.59
CA VAL A 89 -18.59 -23.33 -1.65
C VAL A 89 -18.34 -21.83 -1.60
N CYS A 90 -17.81 -21.25 -2.69
CA CYS A 90 -17.61 -19.81 -2.75
C CYS A 90 -18.94 -19.05 -2.81
N ILE A 91 -18.89 -17.78 -2.41
CA ILE A 91 -20.05 -16.86 -2.42
C ILE A 91 -20.79 -16.77 -3.77
N TYR A 92 -20.12 -17.09 -4.88
CA TYR A 92 -20.72 -17.06 -6.22
C TYR A 92 -21.47 -18.33 -6.58
N CYS A 93 -21.01 -19.48 -6.08
CA CYS A 93 -21.67 -20.76 -6.34
C CYS A 93 -22.74 -21.09 -5.28
N GLU A 94 -22.64 -20.48 -4.09
CA GLU A 94 -23.57 -20.70 -2.98
C GLU A 94 -25.05 -20.48 -3.35
N PRO A 95 -25.46 -19.41 -4.07
CA PRO A 95 -26.86 -19.22 -4.42
C PRO A 95 -27.42 -20.38 -5.25
N ALA A 96 -26.69 -20.78 -6.29
CA ALA A 96 -27.09 -21.90 -7.14
C ALA A 96 -27.07 -23.24 -6.38
N TYR A 97 -26.15 -23.41 -5.44
CA TYR A 97 -26.07 -24.61 -4.61
C TYR A 97 -27.31 -24.74 -3.71
N LYS A 98 -27.69 -23.67 -3.00
CA LYS A 98 -28.86 -23.64 -2.12
C LYS A 98 -30.18 -23.85 -2.86
N GLU A 99 -30.31 -23.35 -4.09
CA GLU A 99 -31.51 -23.56 -4.90
C GLU A 99 -31.70 -25.01 -5.35
N ASN A 100 -30.62 -25.80 -5.43
CA ASN A 100 -30.63 -27.19 -5.90
C ASN A 100 -30.58 -28.22 -4.76
N MET A 101 -30.61 -27.79 -3.50
CA MET A 101 -30.71 -28.70 -2.36
C MET A 101 -32.12 -29.31 -2.26
N PRO A 102 -32.24 -30.65 -2.25
CA PRO A 102 -33.50 -31.28 -1.86
C PRO A 102 -33.72 -31.01 -0.36
N GLY A 103 -34.84 -30.34 -0.04
CA GLY A 103 -35.26 -30.08 1.34
C GLY A 103 -35.67 -31.33 2.12
#